data_AF-A0A3N5GEP8-F1
#
_entry.id   AF-A0A3N5GEP8-F1
#
_cell.length_a   1.000
_cell.length_b   1.000
_cell.length_c   1.000
_cell.angle_alpha   90.00
_cell.angle_beta   90.00
_cell.angle_gamma   90.00
#
_symmetry.space_group_name_H-M   'P 1'
#
loop_
_entity.id
_entity.type
_entity.pdbx_description
1 polymer ?
#
loop_
_entity_poly.entity_id
_entity_poly.type
_entity_poly.pdbx_seq_one_letter_code
_entity_poly.pdbx_strand_id
1 'polypeptide(L)'
;MYGSKLKNLIQANTLITVTLYTRKGCHLCEQAEVELESIQAQIPHQFVAIDIESDPVLHQKYLAEIPVVEVGPYRLKAPFTRADLLMTIGAARDRRSHLDQIADSGHQRRTQQGKTVSGTDRFSFWLSRHWLAMFNFLFFLYVGCLSSPRF
;
A
#
# COMPACT_ATOMS: atom_id res chain seq x y z
N MET A 1 -12.46 1.21 -26.39
CA MET A 1 -11.04 1.57 -26.59
C MET A 1 -10.42 2.37 -25.41
N TYR A 2 -11.13 2.64 -24.31
CA TYR A 2 -10.60 3.42 -23.16
C TYR A 2 -9.98 2.57 -22.05
N GLY A 3 -10.36 1.28 -21.95
CA GLY A 3 -9.95 0.38 -20.86
C GLY A 3 -8.52 -0.17 -20.93
N SER A 4 -7.90 -0.26 -22.12
CA SER A 4 -6.50 -0.73 -22.23
C SER A 4 -5.49 0.34 -21.82
N LYS A 5 -5.80 1.62 -22.11
CA LYS A 5 -4.94 2.75 -21.75
C LYS A 5 -4.90 3.00 -20.23
N LEU A 6 -6.04 2.83 -19.54
CA LEU A 6 -6.09 2.92 -18.07
C LEU A 6 -5.34 1.78 -17.38
N LYS A 7 -5.45 0.53 -17.88
CA LYS A 7 -4.69 -0.61 -17.34
C LYS A 7 -3.17 -0.42 -17.44
N ASN A 8 -2.68 0.06 -18.59
CA ASN A 8 -1.25 0.32 -18.78
C ASN A 8 -0.73 1.47 -17.90
N LEU A 9 -1.52 2.53 -17.69
CA LEU A 9 -1.14 3.65 -16.81
C LEU A 9 -1.15 3.26 -15.33
N ILE A 10 -2.09 2.41 -14.90
CA ILE A 10 -2.15 1.92 -13.52
C ILE A 10 -1.03 0.89 -13.27
N GLN A 11 -0.71 0.03 -14.25
CA GLN A 11 0.44 -0.87 -14.16
C GLN A 11 1.75 -0.09 -14.04
N ALA A 12 2.01 0.91 -14.90
CA ALA A 12 3.25 1.69 -14.84
C ALA A 12 3.48 2.39 -13.48
N ASN A 13 2.42 2.81 -12.78
CA ASN A 13 2.51 3.44 -11.46
C ASN A 13 2.65 2.45 -10.28
N THR A 14 2.49 1.15 -10.52
CA THR A 14 2.64 0.07 -9.52
C THR A 14 3.87 -0.80 -9.72
N LEU A 15 4.63 -0.60 -10.80
CA LEU A 15 5.88 -1.32 -11.03
C LEU A 15 7.02 -0.78 -10.15
N ILE A 16 7.89 -1.69 -9.70
CA ILE A 16 9.14 -1.32 -9.05
C ILE A 16 10.12 -0.73 -10.07
N THR A 17 10.87 0.31 -9.69
CA THR A 17 11.88 0.94 -10.54
C THR A 17 13.26 0.35 -10.25
N VAL A 18 13.95 -0.10 -11.30
CA VAL A 18 15.32 -0.61 -11.30
C VAL A 18 16.18 0.36 -12.08
N THR A 19 17.16 0.95 -11.41
CA THR A 19 18.11 1.90 -12.00
C THR A 19 19.48 1.23 -12.12
N LEU A 20 20.04 1.17 -13.32
CA LEU A 20 21.41 0.73 -13.55
C LEU A 20 22.30 1.95 -13.83
N TYR A 21 23.33 2.11 -13.03
CA TYR A 21 24.41 3.06 -13.30
C TYR A 21 25.46 2.38 -14.17
N THR A 22 25.60 2.90 -15.40
CA THR A 22 26.42 2.34 -16.47
C THR A 22 27.41 3.38 -16.97
N ARG A 23 28.35 2.95 -17.84
CA ARG A 23 29.23 3.83 -18.61
C ARG A 23 29.50 3.22 -19.98
N LYS A 24 29.91 4.04 -20.94
CA LYS A 24 30.25 3.56 -22.28
C LYS A 24 31.49 2.66 -22.26
N GLY A 25 31.44 1.58 -23.03
CA GLY A 25 32.56 0.65 -23.21
C GLY A 25 32.82 -0.28 -22.01
N CYS A 26 31.86 -0.45 -21.10
CA CYS A 26 31.97 -1.41 -20.00
C CYS A 26 31.20 -2.70 -20.28
N HIS A 27 31.92 -3.77 -20.57
CA HIS A 27 31.32 -5.07 -20.90
C HIS A 27 30.47 -5.66 -19.76
N LEU A 28 30.85 -5.44 -18.49
CA LEU A 28 30.05 -5.88 -17.34
C LEU A 28 28.71 -5.14 -17.22
N CYS A 29 28.64 -3.90 -17.69
CA CYS A 29 27.38 -3.16 -17.72
C CYS A 29 26.45 -3.72 -18.79
N GLU A 30 26.95 -3.99 -19.98
CA GLU A 30 26.18 -4.61 -21.07
C GLU A 30 25.59 -5.96 -20.65
N GLN A 31 26.37 -6.78 -19.94
CA GLN A 31 25.88 -8.04 -19.37
C GLN A 31 24.77 -7.81 -18.34
N ALA A 32 24.94 -6.83 -17.46
CA ALA A 32 23.92 -6.48 -16.47
C ALA A 32 22.63 -5.96 -17.12
N GLU A 33 22.74 -5.16 -18.18
CA GLU A 33 21.59 -4.67 -18.97
C GLU A 33 20.79 -5.84 -19.56
N VAL A 34 21.48 -6.76 -20.25
CA VAL A 34 20.86 -7.96 -20.84
C VAL A 34 20.18 -8.82 -19.78
N GLU A 35 20.82 -9.03 -18.63
CA GLU A 35 20.24 -9.80 -17.53
C GLU A 35 19.00 -9.12 -16.96
N LEU A 36 19.04 -7.79 -16.74
CA LEU A 36 17.91 -7.01 -16.24
C LEU A 36 16.72 -7.02 -17.22
N GLU A 37 16.98 -6.87 -18.51
CA GLU A 37 15.95 -7.03 -19.56
C GLU A 37 15.34 -8.44 -19.54
N SER A 38 16.16 -9.47 -19.38
CA SER A 38 15.66 -10.86 -19.28
C SER A 38 14.80 -11.09 -18.03
N ILE A 39 15.15 -10.45 -16.91
CA ILE A 39 14.39 -10.51 -15.66
C ILE A 39 13.08 -9.74 -15.80
N GLN A 40 13.01 -8.71 -16.64
CA GLN A 40 11.81 -7.92 -16.86
C GLN A 40 10.64 -8.78 -17.39
N ALA A 41 10.95 -9.82 -18.18
CA ALA A 41 9.96 -10.79 -18.64
C ALA A 41 9.37 -11.65 -17.50
N GLN A 42 10.12 -11.90 -16.44
CA GLN A 42 9.69 -12.69 -15.28
C GLN A 42 9.05 -11.83 -14.18
N ILE A 43 9.64 -10.67 -13.94
CA ILE A 43 9.23 -9.69 -12.94
C ILE A 43 9.06 -8.35 -13.64
N PRO A 44 7.83 -7.95 -13.99
CA PRO A 44 7.57 -6.65 -14.58
C PRO A 44 8.11 -5.54 -13.68
N HIS A 45 9.02 -4.75 -14.21
CA HIS A 45 9.65 -3.62 -13.52
C HIS A 45 9.95 -2.51 -14.52
N GLN A 46 10.10 -1.28 -14.03
CA GLN A 46 10.54 -0.15 -14.83
C GLN A 46 12.07 -0.12 -14.83
N PHE A 47 12.69 -0.32 -15.99
CA PHE A 47 14.14 -0.27 -16.14
C PHE A 47 14.60 1.12 -16.59
N VAL A 48 15.64 1.65 -15.94
CA VAL A 48 16.26 2.95 -16.26
C VAL A 48 17.78 2.78 -16.23
N ALA A 49 18.45 3.08 -17.34
CA ALA A 49 19.91 3.14 -17.41
C ALA A 49 20.37 4.60 -17.30
N ILE A 50 21.33 4.87 -16.42
CA ILE A 50 21.93 6.19 -16.19
C ILE A 50 23.42 6.11 -16.46
N ASP A 51 23.89 6.90 -17.42
CA ASP A 51 25.31 7.06 -17.72
C ASP A 51 25.96 7.93 -16.65
N ILE A 52 26.90 7.37 -15.88
CA ILE A 52 27.58 8.12 -14.83
C ILE A 52 28.55 9.18 -15.38
N GLU A 53 28.97 9.08 -16.64
CA GLU A 53 29.84 10.09 -17.27
C GLU A 53 29.11 11.42 -17.52
N SER A 54 27.77 11.39 -17.50
CA SER A 54 26.94 12.58 -17.71
C SER A 54 26.90 13.53 -16.50
N ASP A 55 27.22 13.05 -15.30
CA ASP A 55 27.21 13.85 -14.06
C ASP A 55 28.50 13.62 -13.26
N PRO A 56 29.33 14.66 -13.03
CA PRO A 56 30.57 14.53 -12.28
C PRO A 56 30.38 14.01 -10.84
N VAL A 57 29.22 14.23 -10.22
CA VAL A 57 28.90 13.71 -8.89
C VAL A 57 28.68 12.19 -8.93
N LEU A 58 27.91 11.71 -9.92
CA LEU A 58 27.69 10.26 -10.12
C LEU A 58 28.99 9.58 -10.53
N HIS A 59 29.77 10.22 -11.40
CA HIS A 59 31.07 9.75 -11.84
C HIS A 59 31.98 9.51 -10.63
N GLN A 60 32.24 10.53 -9.81
CA GLN A 60 33.14 10.40 -8.66
C GLN A 60 32.65 9.36 -7.64
N LYS A 61 31.33 9.23 -7.49
CA LYS A 61 30.71 8.32 -6.51
C LYS A 61 30.76 6.86 -6.93
N TYR A 62 30.55 6.56 -8.21
CA TYR A 62 30.34 5.18 -8.67
C TYR A 62 31.44 4.64 -9.57
N LEU A 63 32.39 5.46 -10.05
CA LEU A 63 33.46 5.04 -10.97
C LEU A 63 34.23 3.78 -10.53
N ALA A 64 34.48 3.63 -9.23
CA ALA A 64 35.23 2.50 -8.68
C ALA A 64 34.42 1.20 -8.55
N GLU A 65 33.09 1.27 -8.61
CA GLU A 65 32.18 0.17 -8.25
C GLU A 65 31.17 -0.18 -9.36
N ILE A 66 31.31 0.42 -10.56
CA ILE A 66 30.47 0.14 -11.72
C ILE A 66 30.59 -1.34 -12.12
N PRO A 67 29.49 -2.03 -12.49
CA PRO A 67 28.10 -1.57 -12.49
C PRO A 67 27.47 -1.48 -11.10
N VAL A 68 26.54 -0.54 -10.92
CA VAL A 68 25.72 -0.42 -9.69
C VAL A 68 24.25 -0.48 -10.06
N VAL A 69 23.51 -1.38 -9.41
CA VAL A 69 22.05 -1.53 -9.58
C VAL A 69 21.33 -1.04 -8.33
N GLU A 70 20.35 -0.16 -8.51
CA GLU A 70 19.53 0.38 -7.43
C GLU A 70 18.05 0.01 -7.66
N VAL A 71 17.43 -0.62 -6.67
CA VAL A 71 16.04 -1.07 -6.71
C VAL A 71 15.33 -0.59 -5.44
N GLY A 72 14.65 0.55 -5.53
CA GLY A 72 14.03 1.18 -4.36
C GLY A 72 15.05 1.45 -3.24
N PRO A 73 14.92 0.84 -2.05
CA PRO A 73 15.88 1.04 -0.96
C PRO A 73 17.15 0.16 -1.08
N TYR A 74 17.18 -0.79 -2.01
CA TYR A 74 18.27 -1.75 -2.16
C TYR A 74 19.28 -1.28 -3.20
N ARG A 75 20.58 -1.50 -2.92
CA ARG A 75 21.68 -1.22 -3.86
C ARG A 75 22.60 -2.43 -3.95
N LEU A 76 22.95 -2.80 -5.16
CA LEU A 76 23.84 -3.91 -5.50
C LEU A 76 25.05 -3.34 -6.23
N LYS A 77 26.25 -3.67 -5.77
CA LYS A 77 27.53 -3.22 -6.33
C LYS A 77 28.28 -4.40 -6.92
N ALA A 78 29.14 -4.16 -7.90
CA ALA A 78 29.96 -5.21 -8.49
C ALA A 78 30.94 -5.84 -7.47
N PRO A 79 31.28 -7.13 -7.61
CA PRO A 79 30.71 -8.11 -8.54
C PRO A 79 29.38 -8.69 -8.02
N PHE A 80 28.40 -8.86 -8.91
CA PHE A 80 27.12 -9.50 -8.59
C PHE A 80 26.73 -10.52 -9.66
N THR A 81 25.90 -11.49 -9.27
CA THR A 81 25.40 -12.55 -10.15
C THR A 81 23.93 -12.33 -10.52
N ARG A 82 23.46 -13.10 -11.51
CA ARG A 82 22.02 -13.16 -11.85
C ARG A 82 21.14 -13.51 -10.65
N ALA A 83 21.61 -14.40 -9.77
CA ALA A 83 20.86 -14.80 -8.58
C ALA A 83 20.69 -13.62 -7.61
N ASP A 84 21.73 -12.79 -7.45
CA ASP A 84 21.67 -11.59 -6.60
C ASP A 84 20.70 -10.55 -7.15
N LEU A 85 20.67 -10.36 -8.49
CA LEU A 85 19.71 -9.49 -9.15
C LEU A 85 18.27 -9.98 -8.93
N LEU A 86 18.02 -11.28 -9.17
CA LEU A 86 16.69 -11.88 -8.97
C LEU A 86 16.23 -11.76 -7.52
N MET A 87 17.11 -12.06 -6.55
CA MET A 87 16.79 -11.98 -5.14
C MET A 87 16.47 -10.53 -4.73
N THR A 88 17.28 -9.57 -5.16
CA THR A 88 17.10 -8.15 -4.81
C THR A 88 15.83 -7.56 -5.43
N ILE A 89 15.59 -7.82 -6.71
CA ILE A 89 14.38 -7.37 -7.43
C ILE A 89 13.13 -8.04 -6.85
N GLY A 90 13.22 -9.34 -6.55
CA GLY A 90 12.16 -10.08 -5.88
C GLY A 90 11.82 -9.51 -4.51
N ALA A 91 12.83 -9.25 -3.67
CA ALA A 91 12.65 -8.66 -2.34
C ALA A 91 12.02 -7.25 -2.41
N ALA A 92 12.44 -6.43 -3.37
CA ALA A 92 11.85 -5.11 -3.58
C ALA A 92 10.38 -5.18 -4.01
N ARG A 93 10.03 -6.12 -4.90
CA ARG A 93 8.65 -6.37 -5.32
C ARG A 93 7.78 -6.87 -4.18
N ASP A 94 8.27 -7.83 -3.41
CA ASP A 94 7.50 -8.46 -2.33
C ASP A 94 7.15 -7.44 -1.23
N ARG A 95 8.12 -6.60 -0.84
CA ARG A 95 7.90 -5.49 0.09
C ARG A 95 6.81 -4.53 -0.39
N ARG A 96 6.75 -4.23 -1.69
CA ARG A 96 5.72 -3.35 -2.28
C ARG A 96 4.33 -3.99 -2.13
N SER A 97 4.21 -5.28 -2.44
CA SER A 97 2.93 -6.00 -2.35
C SER A 97 2.32 -5.99 -0.94
N HIS A 98 3.16 -6.07 0.10
CA HIS A 98 2.73 -5.98 1.48
C HIS A 98 2.28 -4.57 1.87
N LEU A 99 2.95 -3.53 1.37
CA LEU A 99 2.57 -2.15 1.64
C LEU A 99 1.24 -1.78 0.96
N ASP A 100 1.00 -2.27 -0.26
CA ASP A 100 -0.25 -2.02 -0.97
C ASP A 100 -1.46 -2.63 -0.22
N GLN A 101 -1.32 -3.84 0.33
CA GLN A 101 -2.34 -4.47 1.17
C GLN A 101 -2.61 -3.70 2.48
N ILE A 102 -1.57 -3.13 3.10
CA ILE A 102 -1.72 -2.32 4.32
C ILE A 102 -2.39 -0.97 4.00
N ALA A 103 -2.04 -0.33 2.88
CA ALA A 103 -2.64 0.93 2.45
C ALA A 103 -4.14 0.77 2.17
N ASP A 104 -4.54 -0.32 1.50
CA ASP A 104 -5.93 -0.65 1.21
C ASP A 104 -6.74 -0.96 2.47
N SER A 105 -6.18 -1.75 3.39
CA SER A 105 -6.85 -2.05 4.67
C SER A 105 -6.98 -0.82 5.57
N GLY A 106 -6.03 0.12 5.52
CA GLY A 106 -6.12 1.43 6.18
C GLY A 106 -7.24 2.32 5.62
N HIS A 107 -7.42 2.35 4.29
CA HIS A 107 -8.54 3.03 3.63
C HIS A 107 -9.88 2.37 3.95
N GLN A 108 -9.93 1.04 3.99
CA GLN A 108 -11.13 0.31 4.40
C GLN A 108 -11.49 0.55 5.86
N ARG A 109 -10.52 0.63 6.78
CA ARG A 109 -10.82 0.96 8.19
C ARG A 109 -11.43 2.35 8.36
N ARG A 110 -10.98 3.37 7.59
CA ARG A 110 -11.60 4.70 7.65
C ARG A 110 -13.00 4.74 7.03
N THR A 111 -13.25 3.97 5.98
CA THR A 111 -14.59 3.91 5.33
C THR A 111 -15.56 2.96 6.06
N GLN A 112 -15.07 1.95 6.78
CA GLN A 112 -15.87 1.06 7.64
C GLN A 112 -16.11 1.62 9.05
N GLN A 113 -15.24 2.49 9.57
CA GLN A 113 -15.52 3.22 10.82
C GLN A 113 -16.72 4.18 10.68
N GLY A 114 -17.15 4.51 9.44
CA GLY A 114 -18.43 5.17 9.18
C GLY A 114 -19.65 4.23 9.09
N LYS A 115 -19.45 2.90 9.20
CA LYS A 115 -20.48 1.87 8.98
C LYS A 115 -20.63 0.87 10.13
N THR A 116 -20.23 1.23 11.34
CA THR A 116 -20.72 0.59 12.56
C THR A 116 -21.71 1.52 13.26
N VAL A 117 -22.74 2.00 12.55
CA VAL A 117 -24.02 2.24 13.21
C VAL A 117 -24.60 0.86 13.46
N SER A 118 -24.14 0.28 14.57
CA SER A 118 -24.62 -0.99 15.09
C SER A 118 -26.15 -0.89 15.21
N GLY A 119 -26.88 -1.87 14.70
CA GLY A 119 -28.35 -1.91 14.83
C GLY A 119 -28.84 -1.78 16.28
N THR A 120 -27.96 -2.00 17.25
CA THR A 120 -28.14 -1.75 18.68
C THR A 120 -28.36 -0.27 19.05
N ASP A 121 -27.76 0.70 18.35
CA ASP A 121 -27.97 2.13 18.63
C ASP A 121 -29.37 2.61 18.20
N ARG A 122 -29.96 1.99 17.18
CA ARG A 122 -31.35 2.26 16.78
C ARG A 122 -32.34 1.85 17.86
N PHE A 123 -32.03 0.79 18.63
CA PHE A 123 -32.86 0.35 19.74
C PHE A 123 -32.79 1.35 20.92
N SER A 124 -31.60 1.89 21.22
CA SER A 124 -31.39 2.90 22.26
C SER A 124 -32.21 4.18 22.03
N PHE A 125 -32.31 4.64 20.77
CA PHE A 125 -33.14 5.78 20.41
C PHE A 125 -34.65 5.48 20.42
N TRP A 126 -35.06 4.25 20.05
CA TRP A 126 -36.48 3.84 20.10
C TRP A 126 -36.99 3.69 21.55
N LEU A 127 -36.18 3.07 22.43
CA LEU A 127 -36.53 2.83 23.83
C LEU A 127 -36.68 4.13 24.63
N SER A 128 -35.84 5.13 24.33
CA SER A 128 -35.89 6.46 24.97
C SER A 128 -37.26 7.15 24.82
N ARG A 129 -38.00 6.85 23.74
CA ARG A 129 -39.29 7.51 23.47
C ARG A 129 -40.49 6.85 24.16
N HIS A 130 -40.35 5.64 24.70
CA HIS A 130 -41.49 4.89 25.26
C HIS A 130 -41.37 4.55 26.75
N TRP A 131 -40.15 4.56 27.31
CA TRP A 131 -39.92 4.22 28.71
C TRP A 131 -40.52 5.25 29.70
N LEU A 132 -40.46 6.55 29.37
CA LEU A 132 -41.00 7.61 30.23
C LEU A 132 -42.53 7.55 30.37
N ALA A 133 -43.25 7.14 29.31
CA ALA A 133 -44.71 7.05 29.34
C ALA A 133 -45.20 5.85 30.18
N MET A 134 -44.53 4.70 30.08
CA MET A 134 -44.82 3.52 30.91
C MET A 134 -44.55 3.78 32.39
N PHE A 135 -43.41 4.41 32.72
CA PHE A 135 -43.10 4.79 34.10
C PHE A 135 -44.09 5.81 34.66
N ASN A 136 -44.48 6.80 33.87
CA ASN A 136 -45.45 7.81 34.31
C ASN A 136 -46.84 7.19 34.53
N PHE A 137 -47.28 6.28 33.65
CA PHE A 137 -48.55 5.55 33.84
C PHE A 137 -48.55 4.68 35.10
N LEU A 138 -47.46 3.95 35.35
CA LEU A 138 -47.33 3.11 36.55
C LEU A 138 -47.26 3.96 37.82
N PHE A 139 -46.60 5.12 37.76
CA PHE A 139 -46.59 6.10 38.84
C PHE A 139 -47.99 6.66 39.12
N PHE A 140 -48.76 7.01 38.08
CA PHE A 140 -50.15 7.47 38.24
C PHE A 140 -51.08 6.39 38.82
N LEU A 141 -50.95 5.12 38.39
CA LEU A 141 -51.72 4.01 38.98
C LEU A 141 -51.33 3.74 40.44
N TYR A 142 -50.04 3.83 40.77
CA TYR A 142 -49.56 3.65 42.14
C TYR A 142 -50.10 4.73 43.08
N VAL A 143 -49.98 6.01 42.69
CA VAL A 143 -50.51 7.13 43.48
C VAL A 143 -52.04 7.08 43.57
N GLY A 144 -52.72 6.76 42.46
CA GLY A 144 -54.18 6.66 42.43
C GLY A 144 -54.75 5.50 43.26
N CYS A 145 -54.05 4.37 43.34
CA CYS A 145 -54.47 3.22 44.15
C CYS A 145 -54.23 3.47 45.66
N LEU A 146 -53.14 4.16 46.01
CA LEU A 146 -52.82 4.52 47.39
C LEU A 146 -53.72 5.64 47.95
N SER A 147 -54.34 6.45 47.10
CA SER A 147 -55.28 7.50 47.49
C SER A 147 -56.76 7.09 47.43
N SER A 148 -57.08 5.78 47.38
CA SER A 148 -58.47 5.34 47.57
C SER A 148 -58.82 5.36 49.06
N PRO A 149 -59.81 6.17 49.50
CA PRO A 149 -60.25 6.14 50.88
C PRO A 149 -60.91 4.79 51.13
N ARG A 150 -60.33 4.02 52.04
CA ARG A 150 -60.97 2.83 52.60
C ARG A 150 -62.11 3.32 53.50
N PHE A 151 -63.29 3.49 52.92
CA PHE A 151 -64.56 3.71 53.60
C PHE A 151 -65.67 2.96 52.87
#